data_AF-A0A849FS84-F1
#
_entry.id   AF-A0A849FS84-F1
#
_cell.length_a   1.000
_cell.length_b   1.000
_cell.length_c   1.000
_cell.angle_alpha   90.00
_cell.angle_beta   90.00
_cell.angle_gamma   90.00
#
_symmetry.space_group_name_H-M   'P 1'
#
loop_
_entity.id
_entity.type
_entity.pdbx_description
1 polymer ?
#
loop_
_entity_poly.entity_id
_entity_poly.type
_entity_poly.pdbx_seq_one_letter_code
_entity_poly.pdbx_strand_id
1 'polypeptide(L)' 'DVIVGAYLADVTKGPSGPEPLHFREEFRTRGPSNYPSHGKQAELT' A
#
# COMPACT_ATOMS: atom_id res chain seq x y z
N ASP A 1 -2.78 -21.04 8.71
CA ASP A 1 -2.85 -19.63 8.28
C ASP A 1 -4.28 -19.13 8.20
N VAL A 2 -4.48 -17.83 8.46
CA VAL A 2 -5.78 -17.15 8.37
C VAL A 2 -5.72 -16.14 7.22
N ILE A 3 -6.58 -16.32 6.22
CA ILE A 3 -6.73 -15.37 5.11
C ILE A 3 -7.85 -14.39 5.49
N VAL A 4 -7.58 -13.09 5.45
CA VAL A 4 -8.49 -12.03 5.95
C VAL A 4 -9.45 -11.46 4.89
N GLY A 5 -9.46 -11.99 3.67
CA GLY A 5 -10.35 -11.53 2.59
C GLY A 5 -9.96 -10.16 2.00
N ALA A 6 -10.68 -9.75 0.95
CA ALA A 6 -10.51 -8.45 0.31
C ALA A 6 -11.31 -7.37 1.04
N TYR A 7 -10.79 -6.14 1.08
CA TYR A 7 -11.52 -4.96 1.54
C TYR A 7 -11.65 -3.95 0.39
N LEU A 8 -12.68 -3.12 0.47
CA LEU A 8 -12.90 -2.01 -0.45
C LEU A 8 -12.36 -0.71 0.17
N ALA A 9 -11.77 0.15 -0.66
CA ALA A 9 -11.30 1.47 -0.29
C ALA A 9 -11.96 2.51 -1.20
N ASP A 10 -12.35 3.66 -0.63
CA ASP A 10 -12.96 4.73 -1.39
C ASP A 10 -11.93 5.46 -2.28
N VAL A 11 -12.33 5.71 -3.52
CA VAL A 11 -11.49 6.29 -4.56
C VAL A 11 -12.24 7.37 -5.35
N THR A 12 -11.48 8.30 -5.94
CA THR A 12 -11.97 9.26 -6.93
C THR A 12 -11.38 8.96 -8.31
N LYS A 13 -11.96 9.54 -9.37
CA LYS A 13 -11.39 9.46 -10.73
C LYS A 13 -10.26 10.48 -10.87
N GLY A 14 -9.03 10.01 -10.98
CA GLY A 14 -7.86 10.82 -11.30
C GLY A 14 -7.48 10.75 -12.78
N PRO A 15 -6.52 11.58 -13.24
CA PRO A 15 -6.06 11.62 -14.62
C PRO A 15 -5.44 10.30 -15.11
N SER A 16 -4.89 9.50 -14.20
CA SER A 16 -4.19 8.23 -14.49
C SER A 16 -4.96 7.00 -14.02
N GLY A 17 -6.21 7.16 -13.56
CA GLY A 17 -7.02 6.08 -12.98
C GLY A 17 -7.59 6.43 -11.60
N PRO A 18 -8.10 5.44 -10.85
CA PRO A 18 -8.63 5.66 -9.51
C PRO A 18 -7.56 6.11 -8.51
N GLU A 19 -7.83 7.19 -7.78
CA GLU A 19 -6.93 7.74 -6.75
C GLU A 19 -7.58 7.62 -5.36
N PRO A 20 -6.84 7.24 -4.31
CA PRO A 20 -7.42 7.06 -2.97
C PRO A 20 -7.90 8.38 -2.35
N LEU A 21 -9.06 8.35 -1.69
CA LEU A 21 -9.55 9.53 -0.96
C LEU A 21 -8.89 9.72 0.41
N HIS A 22 -8.49 8.62 1.05
CA HIS A 22 -7.96 8.64 2.41
C HIS A 22 -6.42 8.52 2.41
N PHE A 23 -5.75 9.35 3.19
CA PHE A 23 -4.28 9.40 3.25
C PHE A 23 -3.65 8.02 3.47
N ARG A 24 -4.19 7.20 4.39
CA ARG A 24 -3.63 5.86 4.69
C ARG A 24 -3.64 4.94 3.47
N GLU A 25 -4.65 5.07 2.62
CA GLU A 25 -4.75 4.28 1.41
C GLU A 25 -3.70 4.74 0.38
N GLU A 26 -3.42 6.04 0.31
CA GLU A 26 -2.31 6.59 -0.50
C GLU A 26 -0.93 6.04 -0.09
N PHE A 27 -0.71 5.79 1.21
CA PHE A 27 0.51 5.12 1.67
C PHE A 27 0.49 3.61 1.33
N ARG A 28 -0.69 2.96 1.35
CA ARG A 28 -0.84 1.53 1.02
C ARG A 28 -0.64 1.24 -0.46
N THR A 29 -1.08 2.13 -1.36
CA THR A 29 -0.88 1.97 -2.81
C THR A 29 0.60 1.98 -3.20
N ARG A 30 1.43 2.73 -2.49
CA ARG A 30 2.88 2.78 -2.69
C ARG A 30 3.62 1.55 -2.20
N GLY A 31 2.94 0.70 -1.42
CA GLY A 31 3.56 -0.45 -0.78
C GLY A 31 4.52 -0.05 0.35
N PRO A 32 5.18 -1.04 0.97
CA PRO A 32 6.15 -0.75 2.02
C PRO A 32 7.34 0.04 1.47
N SER A 33 7.78 1.06 2.21
CA SER A 33 8.98 1.81 1.86
C SER A 33 10.22 0.90 1.99
N ASN A 34 10.89 0.62 0.87
CA ASN A 34 12.19 -0.07 0.85
C ASN A 34 13.36 0.93 0.86
N TYR A 35 13.32 1.94 1.73
CA TYR A 35 14.47 2.82 1.88
C TYR A 35 15.63 2.00 2.45
N PRO A 36 16.85 2.03 1.86
CA PRO A 36 17.96 1.18 2.32
C PRO A 36 18.30 1.35 3.81
N SER A 37 18.06 2.54 4.37
CA SER A 37 18.25 2.86 5.79
C SER A 37 17.08 2.47 6.70
N HIS A 38 15.93 2.13 6.13
CA HIS A 38 14.73 1.68 6.83
C HIS A 38 14.26 0.37 6.20
N GLY A 39 15.16 -0.62 6.20
CA GLY A 39 14.87 -1.94 5.70
C GLY A 39 13.64 -2.52 6.40
N LYS A 40 12.67 -3.00 5.62
CA LYS A 40 12.05 -4.26 6.02
C LYS A 40 13.16 -5.31 5.98
N GLN A 41 13.77 -5.59 7.14
CA GLN A 41 14.56 -6.80 7.36
C GLN A 41 13.64 -8.00 7.11
N ALA A 42 13.52 -8.41 5.85
CA ALA A 42 13.46 -9.83 5.54
C ALA A 42 14.90 -10.19 5.22
N GLU A 43 15.53 -10.99 6.10
CA GLU A 43 16.86 -11.55 5.87
C GLU A 43 17.00 -12.00 4.41
N LEU A 44 17.99 -11.49 3.69
CA LEU A 44 18.57 -12.25 2.60
C LEU A 44 19.73 -13.03 3.20
N THR A 45 19.53 -14.34 3.19
CA THR A 45 20.47 -15.42 3.48
C THR A 45 21.88 -15.18 2.94
#